data_AF-A0A0P7XTX2-F1
#
_entry.id   AF-A0A0P7XTX2-F1
#
_cell.length_a   1.000
_cell.length_b   1.000
_cell.length_c   1.000
_cell.angle_alpha   90.00
_cell.angle_beta   90.00
_cell.angle_gamma   90.00
#
_symmetry.space_group_name_H-M   'P 1'
#
loop_
_entity.id
_entity.type
_entity.pdbx_description
1 polymer ?
#
loop_
_entity_poly.entity_id
_entity_poly.type
_entity_poly.pdbx_seq_one_letter_code
_entity_poly.pdbx_strand_id
1 'polypeptide(L)'
;MFCAMPERIHGRGAQSGKVPTRFNLAERVIDADWRDHVENLDGPPIKLRTTVTEERPKSILTFNRSPDVPFDRSVNAYRGCEHGCIYCFARPTHAYHDLSPGLDFETRLFAKPNAAGLLRATLAKKGYRPK
;
A
#
# COMPACT_ATOMS: atom_id res chain seq x y z
N MET A 1 13.28 -21.28 -27.08
CA MET A 1 13.12 -19.83 -27.24
C MET A 1 12.95 -19.23 -25.85
N PHE A 2 14.03 -18.69 -25.28
CA PHE A 2 14.01 -18.16 -23.92
C PHE A 2 13.31 -16.80 -23.92
N CYS A 3 12.21 -16.70 -23.18
CA CYS A 3 11.56 -15.42 -22.91
C CYS A 3 12.53 -14.60 -22.04
N ALA A 4 13.09 -13.53 -22.61
CA ALA A 4 13.92 -12.60 -21.85
C ALA A 4 13.08 -12.05 -20.68
N MET A 5 13.51 -12.34 -19.45
CA MET A 5 12.84 -11.80 -18.28
C MET A 5 12.95 -10.27 -18.32
N PRO A 6 11.85 -9.52 -18.16
CA PRO A 6 11.91 -8.07 -18.12
C PRO A 6 12.84 -7.64 -16.99
N GLU A 7 13.63 -6.60 -17.26
CA GLU A 7 14.56 -6.02 -16.29
C GLU A 7 13.79 -5.62 -15.03
N ARG A 8 14.21 -6.14 -13.86
CA ARG A 8 13.52 -5.87 -12.60
C ARG A 8 13.80 -4.45 -12.16
N ILE A 9 12.85 -3.56 -12.40
CA ILE A 9 12.88 -2.21 -11.86
C ILE A 9 12.67 -2.28 -10.35
N HIS A 10 13.67 -1.83 -9.57
CA HIS A 10 13.52 -1.61 -8.14
C HIS A 10 12.82 -0.27 -7.93
N GLY A 11 11.59 -0.31 -7.40
CA GLY A 11 10.78 0.88 -7.20
C GLY A 11 9.39 0.55 -6.67
N ARG A 12 8.60 1.60 -6.46
CA ARG A 12 7.19 1.50 -6.03
C ARG A 12 6.28 1.24 -7.23
N GLY A 13 5.14 0.58 -6.99
CA GLY A 13 4.12 0.34 -8.01
C GLY A 13 4.37 -0.87 -8.92
N ALA A 14 3.59 -0.96 -10.01
CA ALA A 14 3.65 -2.07 -10.94
C ALA A 14 4.93 -2.04 -11.78
N GLN A 15 5.67 -3.16 -11.81
CA GLN A 15 6.96 -3.27 -12.52
C GLN A 15 6.84 -3.27 -14.05
N SER A 16 5.64 -3.50 -14.59
CA SER A 16 5.40 -3.58 -16.02
C SER A 16 3.95 -3.26 -16.35
N GLY A 17 3.75 -2.42 -17.36
CA GLY A 17 2.45 -2.20 -18.02
C GLY A 17 2.23 -3.08 -19.25
N LYS A 18 3.15 -4.02 -19.56
CA LYS A 18 3.05 -4.87 -20.75
C LYS A 18 1.76 -5.68 -20.75
N VAL A 19 1.10 -5.70 -21.90
CA VAL A 19 -0.12 -6.48 -22.10
C VAL A 19 0.21 -7.97 -21.99
N PRO A 20 -0.53 -8.77 -21.19
CA PRO A 20 -0.25 -10.19 -21.05
C PRO A 20 -0.40 -10.93 -22.38
N THR A 21 0.60 -11.72 -22.77
CA THR A 21 0.59 -12.51 -24.02
C THR A 21 -0.37 -13.69 -24.00
N ARG A 22 -0.86 -14.07 -22.81
CA ARG A 22 -1.82 -15.18 -22.64
C ARG A 22 -3.21 -14.84 -23.19
N PHE A 23 -3.55 -13.56 -23.23
CA PHE A 23 -4.87 -13.10 -23.68
C PHE A 23 -4.69 -12.31 -24.97
N ASN A 24 -5.63 -12.44 -25.90
CA ASN A 24 -5.61 -11.70 -27.17
C ASN A 24 -6.10 -10.25 -26.97
N LEU A 25 -5.44 -9.53 -26.06
CA LEU A 25 -5.72 -8.14 -25.73
C LEU A 25 -4.93 -7.22 -26.66
N ALA A 26 -5.54 -6.11 -27.08
CA ALA A 26 -4.87 -5.12 -27.89
C ALA A 26 -3.67 -4.52 -27.16
N GLU A 27 -2.56 -4.36 -27.88
CA GLU A 27 -1.38 -3.65 -27.38
C GLU A 27 -1.68 -2.16 -27.24
N ARG A 28 -1.17 -1.55 -26.16
CA ARG A 28 -1.26 -0.11 -25.95
C ARG A 28 0.06 0.52 -26.38
N VAL A 29 0.02 1.35 -27.41
CA VAL A 29 1.14 2.20 -27.82
C VAL A 29 0.99 3.54 -27.12
N ILE A 30 2.05 4.00 -26.44
CA ILE A 30 2.09 5.33 -25.85
C ILE A 30 2.53 6.28 -26.95
N ASP A 31 1.66 7.22 -27.33
CA ASP A 31 2.04 8.33 -28.20
C ASP A 31 2.83 9.35 -27.36
N ALA A 32 4.02 9.70 -27.84
CA ALA A 32 5.09 10.29 -27.04
C ALA A 32 4.92 11.79 -26.74
N ASP A 33 3.80 12.39 -27.13
CA ASP A 33 3.60 13.84 -27.19
C ASP A 33 3.73 14.54 -25.81
N TRP A 34 2.93 14.13 -24.81
CA TRP A 34 2.86 14.88 -23.55
C TRP A 34 3.90 14.49 -22.50
N ARG A 35 4.25 13.19 -22.41
CA ARG A 35 5.11 12.69 -21.32
C ARG A 35 6.58 13.09 -21.48
N ASP A 36 7.03 13.25 -22.71
CA ASP A 36 8.42 13.63 -23.01
C ASP A 36 8.67 15.13 -22.73
N HIS A 37 7.60 15.94 -22.75
CA HIS A 37 7.68 17.35 -22.36
C HIS A 37 7.70 17.59 -20.85
N VAL A 38 7.22 16.65 -20.03
CA VAL A 38 7.22 16.78 -18.56
C VAL A 38 8.65 16.87 -18.02
N GLU A 39 9.59 16.10 -18.54
CA GLU A 39 10.99 16.13 -18.07
C GLU A 39 11.67 17.47 -18.39
N ASN A 40 11.31 18.11 -19.51
CA ASN A 40 11.81 19.44 -19.89
C ASN A 40 11.23 20.57 -19.03
N LEU A 41 10.00 20.42 -18.54
CA LEU A 41 9.30 21.44 -17.75
C LEU A 41 9.59 21.31 -16.25
N ASP A 42 9.53 20.10 -15.71
CA ASP A 42 9.58 19.81 -14.27
C ASP A 42 10.93 19.20 -13.81
N GLY A 43 11.83 18.91 -14.75
CA GLY A 43 13.11 18.28 -14.48
C GLY A 43 13.01 16.77 -14.23
N PRO A 44 14.11 16.12 -13.81
CA PRO A 44 14.13 14.68 -13.58
C PRO A 44 13.26 14.29 -12.38
N PRO A 45 12.62 13.10 -12.41
CA PRO A 45 11.73 12.67 -11.34
C PRO A 45 12.45 12.55 -9.99
N ILE A 46 11.88 13.16 -8.96
CA ILE A 46 12.42 13.12 -7.60
C ILE A 46 12.26 11.71 -7.02
N LYS A 47 13.36 11.10 -6.57
CA LYS A 47 13.32 9.84 -5.83
C LYS A 47 12.69 10.05 -4.45
N LEU A 48 11.42 9.70 -4.29
CA LEU A 48 10.76 9.80 -2.98
C LEU A 48 11.39 8.78 -2.02
N ARG A 49 11.75 9.22 -0.81
CA ARG A 49 12.29 8.35 0.24
C ARG A 49 11.19 7.92 1.19
N THR A 50 11.25 6.67 1.63
CA THR A 50 10.34 6.15 2.63
C THR A 50 10.87 6.46 4.03
N THR A 51 10.03 6.99 4.90
CA THR A 51 10.28 7.15 6.33
C THR A 51 9.38 6.20 7.11
N VAL A 52 9.90 5.67 8.21
CA VAL A 52 9.16 4.77 9.10
C VAL A 52 9.15 5.39 10.49
N THR A 53 7.95 5.68 10.99
CA THR A 53 7.73 6.20 12.35
C THR A 53 7.18 5.08 13.23
N GLU A 54 7.76 4.90 14.42
CA GLU A 54 7.21 3.96 15.39
C GLU A 54 6.00 4.54 16.13
N GLU A 55 4.84 3.91 15.97
CA GLU A 55 3.61 4.20 16.71
C GLU A 55 3.48 3.24 17.89
N ARG A 56 3.04 3.75 19.05
CA ARG A 56 2.73 2.96 20.25
C ARG A 56 1.23 2.97 20.54
N PRO A 57 0.42 2.19 19.80
CA PRO A 57 -1.03 2.17 20.01
C PRO A 57 -1.39 1.48 21.33
N LYS A 58 -2.59 1.79 21.84
CA LYS A 58 -3.17 1.14 23.04
C LYS A 58 -3.95 -0.13 22.70
N SER A 59 -4.37 -0.29 21.46
CA SER A 59 -5.12 -1.45 20.95
C SER A 59 -4.61 -1.82 19.55
N ILE A 60 -4.74 -3.10 19.18
CA ILE A 60 -4.30 -3.61 17.87
C ILE A 60 -5.42 -4.24 17.04
N LEU A 61 -6.51 -4.65 17.67
CA LEU A 61 -7.69 -5.16 16.98
C LEU A 61 -8.65 -4.03 16.64
N THR A 62 -9.07 -4.00 15.39
CA THR A 62 -10.17 -3.18 14.90
C THR A 62 -11.38 -4.07 14.66
N PHE A 63 -12.58 -3.55 14.94
CA PHE A 63 -13.83 -4.30 14.79
C PHE A 63 -14.66 -3.72 13.66
N ASN A 64 -15.22 -4.59 12.82
CA ASN A 64 -16.14 -4.23 11.73
C ASN A 64 -17.53 -4.81 12.00
N ARG A 65 -18.57 -4.05 11.64
CA ARG A 65 -19.99 -4.43 11.74
C ARG A 65 -20.72 -4.37 10.40
N SER A 66 -20.02 -4.08 9.31
CA SER A 66 -20.59 -4.06 7.96
C SER A 66 -21.06 -5.46 7.58
N PRO A 67 -22.27 -5.59 7.00
CA PRO A 67 -22.78 -6.86 6.50
C PRO A 67 -22.02 -7.35 5.25
N ASP A 68 -21.28 -6.48 4.58
CA ASP A 68 -20.58 -6.76 3.33
C ASP A 68 -19.22 -7.44 3.54
N VAL A 69 -18.74 -7.50 4.79
CA VAL A 69 -17.43 -8.03 5.15
C VAL A 69 -17.62 -9.27 6.03
N PRO A 70 -17.15 -10.46 5.61
CA PRO A 70 -17.43 -11.72 6.31
C PRO A 70 -16.65 -11.90 7.63
N PHE A 71 -15.87 -10.89 8.03
CA PHE A 71 -15.08 -10.89 9.26
C PHE A 71 -15.43 -9.66 10.12
N ASP A 72 -15.41 -9.86 11.43
CA ASP A 72 -15.74 -8.81 12.41
C ASP A 72 -14.50 -8.19 13.06
N ARG A 73 -13.31 -8.73 12.82
CA ARG A 73 -12.04 -8.29 13.42
C ARG A 73 -10.93 -8.24 12.39
N SER A 74 -10.10 -7.21 12.49
CA SER A 74 -8.87 -7.09 11.70
C SER A 74 -7.71 -6.64 12.56
N VAL A 75 -6.49 -6.93 12.10
CA VAL A 75 -5.25 -6.58 12.78
C VAL A 75 -4.30 -5.97 11.74
N ASN A 76 -3.71 -4.82 12.07
CA ASN A 76 -2.78 -4.11 11.20
C ASN A 76 -1.50 -3.77 11.98
N ALA A 77 -0.40 -4.43 11.63
CA ALA A 77 0.92 -4.23 12.27
C ALA A 77 1.62 -2.93 11.82
N TYR A 78 1.15 -2.32 10.75
CA TYR A 78 1.66 -1.06 10.22
C TYR A 78 0.54 -0.26 9.52
N ARG A 79 0.82 0.99 9.17
CA ARG A 79 -0.02 1.85 8.33
C ARG A 79 0.81 2.44 7.19
N GLY A 80 0.20 2.62 6.02
CA GLY A 80 0.90 3.01 4.79
C GLY A 80 1.51 1.80 4.10
N CYS A 81 1.82 1.89 2.81
CA CYS A 81 2.45 0.79 2.08
C CYS A 81 3.26 1.30 0.89
N GLU A 82 4.54 0.92 0.81
CA GLU A 82 5.42 1.27 -0.30
C GLU A 82 4.96 0.70 -1.65
N HIS A 83 4.17 -0.39 -1.64
CA HIS A 83 3.61 -0.93 -2.87
C HIS A 83 2.66 0.06 -3.56
N GLY A 84 1.91 0.85 -2.76
CA GLY A 84 1.04 1.88 -3.29
C GLY A 84 -0.03 1.37 -4.27
N CYS A 85 -0.72 0.26 -4.00
CA CYS A 85 -1.80 -0.18 -4.89
C CYS A 85 -2.83 0.95 -5.04
N ILE A 86 -3.15 1.35 -6.27
CA ILE A 86 -4.14 2.40 -6.52
C ILE A 86 -5.53 2.05 -5.96
N TYR A 87 -5.84 0.75 -5.90
CA TYR A 87 -7.08 0.19 -5.36
C TYR A 87 -6.99 -0.19 -3.87
N CYS A 88 -5.96 0.27 -3.14
CA CYS A 88 -5.81 -0.09 -1.73
C CYS A 88 -6.87 0.62 -0.86
N PHE A 89 -7.73 -0.15 -0.21
CA PHE A 89 -8.76 0.38 0.69
C PHE A 89 -8.19 1.14 1.90
N ALA A 90 -6.92 0.93 2.26
CA ALA A 90 -6.29 1.57 3.40
C ALA A 90 -5.83 3.01 3.12
N ARG A 91 -5.78 3.46 1.85
CA ARG A 91 -5.30 4.81 1.48
C ARG A 91 -6.03 5.95 2.22
N PRO A 92 -7.37 5.97 2.32
CA PRO A 92 -8.08 7.02 3.04
C PRO A 92 -7.70 7.13 4.52
N THR A 93 -7.10 6.09 5.12
CA THR A 93 -6.73 6.12 6.54
C THR A 93 -5.65 7.16 6.88
N HIS A 94 -4.81 7.52 5.90
CA HIS A 94 -3.78 8.56 6.06
C HIS A 94 -4.40 9.96 6.14
N ALA A 95 -5.57 10.19 5.55
CA ALA A 95 -6.25 11.48 5.63
C ALA A 95 -6.68 11.83 7.07
N TYR A 96 -6.96 10.84 7.93
CA TYR A 96 -7.24 11.07 9.35
C TYR A 96 -6.01 11.51 10.15
N HIS A 97 -4.82 11.43 9.56
CA HIS A 97 -3.56 11.88 10.14
C HIS A 97 -3.06 13.18 9.50
N ASP A 98 -3.93 13.90 8.78
CA ASP A 98 -3.58 15.09 7.98
C ASP A 98 -2.47 14.81 6.95
N LEU A 99 -2.40 13.56 6.46
CA LEU A 99 -1.46 13.11 5.43
C LEU A 99 -2.17 12.81 4.13
N SER A 100 -1.46 12.99 3.01
CA SER A 100 -1.99 12.65 1.70
C SER A 100 -2.28 11.14 1.57
N PRO A 101 -3.49 10.74 1.14
CA PRO A 101 -3.79 9.34 0.81
C PRO A 101 -3.06 8.85 -0.47
N GLY A 102 -2.37 9.76 -1.17
CA GLY A 102 -1.51 9.49 -2.31
C GLY A 102 -0.07 9.24 -1.87
N LEU A 103 0.79 10.25 -2.05
CA LEU A 103 2.24 10.13 -1.87
C LEU A 103 2.64 9.84 -0.42
N ASP A 104 1.98 10.44 0.57
CA ASP A 104 2.34 10.20 1.98
C ASP A 104 1.97 8.79 2.44
N PHE A 105 0.91 8.18 1.88
CA PHE A 105 0.59 6.76 2.14
C PHE A 105 1.73 5.82 1.74
N GLU A 106 2.45 6.17 0.67
CA GLU A 106 3.51 5.36 0.08
C GLU A 106 4.90 5.67 0.67
N THR A 107 5.06 6.84 1.27
CA THR A 107 6.36 7.35 1.73
C THR A 107 6.45 7.54 3.23
N ARG A 108 5.35 7.69 3.95
CA ARG A 108 5.32 7.85 5.42
C ARG A 108 4.61 6.66 6.05
N LEU A 109 5.40 5.68 6.46
CA LEU A 109 4.92 4.46 7.07
C LEU A 109 4.92 4.58 8.58
N PHE A 110 3.93 3.96 9.22
CA PHE A 110 3.86 3.86 10.67
C PHE A 110 3.98 2.39 11.07
N ALA A 111 5.03 2.03 11.79
CA ALA A 111 5.21 0.68 12.33
C ALA A 111 4.63 0.59 13.74
N LYS A 112 4.06 -0.55 14.12
CA LYS A 112 3.57 -0.81 15.49
C LYS A 112 4.38 -1.97 16.11
N PRO A 113 5.59 -1.73 16.63
CA PRO A 113 6.45 -2.82 17.12
C PRO A 113 5.82 -3.64 18.24
N ASN A 114 4.97 -3.03 19.07
CA ASN A 114 4.26 -3.67 20.17
C ASN A 114 2.99 -4.46 19.75
N ALA A 115 2.68 -4.56 18.45
CA ALA A 115 1.46 -5.18 17.93
C ALA A 115 1.23 -6.60 18.46
N ALA A 116 2.26 -7.45 18.45
CA ALA A 116 2.15 -8.83 18.94
C ALA A 116 1.83 -8.90 20.45
N GLY A 117 2.45 -8.03 21.24
CA GLY A 117 2.19 -7.93 22.68
C GLY A 117 0.75 -7.48 22.97
N LEU A 118 0.28 -6.44 22.27
CA LEU A 118 -1.09 -5.97 22.36
C LEU A 118 -2.10 -7.04 21.93
N LEU A 119 -1.79 -7.81 20.90
CA LEU A 119 -2.68 -8.86 20.42
C LEU A 119 -2.82 -9.95 21.49
N ARG A 120 -1.69 -10.44 22.03
CA ARG A 120 -1.68 -11.40 23.13
C ARG A 120 -2.46 -10.90 24.34
N ALA A 121 -2.22 -9.66 24.77
CA ALA A 121 -2.94 -9.07 25.89
C ALA A 121 -4.45 -8.94 25.61
N THR A 122 -4.84 -8.65 24.37
CA THR A 122 -6.26 -8.51 23.99
C THR A 122 -6.97 -9.86 24.00
N LEU A 123 -6.35 -10.90 23.43
CA LEU A 123 -6.90 -12.25 23.39
C LEU A 123 -6.97 -12.91 24.77
N ALA A 124 -6.08 -12.53 25.70
CA ALA A 124 -6.03 -13.06 27.07
C ALA A 124 -7.04 -12.43 28.05
N LYS A 125 -7.82 -11.42 27.63
CA LYS A 125 -8.82 -10.79 28.51
C LYS A 125 -9.88 -11.81 28.92
N LYS A 126 -10.24 -11.86 30.21
CA LYS A 126 -11.27 -12.78 30.74
C LYS A 126 -12.61 -12.71 30.00
N GLY A 127 -12.98 -11.53 29.50
CA GLY A 127 -14.21 -11.31 28.74
C GLY A 127 -14.08 -11.48 27.22
N TYR A 128 -12.90 -11.84 26.70
CA TYR A 128 -12.71 -12.03 25.28
C TYR A 128 -13.42 -13.31 24.81
N ARG A 129 -14.26 -13.18 23.78
CA ARG A 129 -14.94 -14.30 23.13
C ARG A 129 -14.48 -14.39 21.67
N PRO A 130 -13.81 -15.48 21.26
CA PRO A 130 -13.57 -15.72 19.84
C PRO A 130 -14.90 -15.90 19.11
N LYS A 131 -14.98 -15.46 17.86
CA LYS A 131 -16.05 -15.82 16.94
C LYS A 131 -15.42 -16.43 15.70
#